data_AF-A0A2A4QP74-F1
#
_entry.id   AF-A0A2A4QP74-F1
#
_cell.length_a   1.000
_cell.length_b   1.000
_cell.length_c   1.000
_cell.angle_alpha   90.00
_cell.angle_beta   90.00
_cell.angle_gamma   90.00
#
_symmetry.space_group_name_H-M   'P 1'
#
loop_
_entity.id
_entity.type
_entity.pdbx_description
1 polymer ?
#
loop_
_entity_poly.entity_id
_entity_poly.type
_entity_poly.pdbx_seq_one_letter_code
_entity_poly.pdbx_strand_id
1 'polypeptide(L)'
;MGCFVSWAKVGNFLKSSLPILGTAIGGPAGGIAGKLISVALGTDGSPESALKVLQQDPDAILKYKLAELETNRDVVVASYEAQQAIIETVNQTIRSEHNSHDPFVRRWRPFYGYAIAISWFIQMTGFTIMFVYVAITEPKSLAALVQQFAVLSGSLLTLWGVALAVLGVSVHKRSQDKQQNLESNGFFNKLMGK
;
A
#
# COMPACT_ATOMS: atom_id res chain seq x y z
N MET A 1 5.76 46.08 37.09
CA MET A 1 5.51 44.78 36.41
C MET A 1 5.19 45.05 34.95
N GLY A 2 6.20 45.08 34.07
CA GLY A 2 6.01 45.30 32.63
C GLY A 2 6.08 43.96 31.89
N CYS A 3 4.99 43.55 31.26
CA CYS A 3 4.93 42.33 30.46
C CYS A 3 5.55 42.62 29.08
N PHE A 4 6.82 42.24 28.85
CA PHE A 4 7.47 42.34 27.54
C PHE A 4 6.78 41.40 26.54
N VAL A 5 6.36 41.91 25.38
CA VAL A 5 5.79 41.08 24.30
C VAL A 5 6.92 40.35 23.60
N SER A 6 6.87 39.03 23.55
CA SER A 6 7.88 38.20 22.89
C SER A 6 7.44 37.74 21.49
N TRP A 7 8.40 37.45 20.61
CA TRP A 7 8.14 36.87 19.27
C TRP A 7 7.33 35.56 19.32
N ALA A 8 7.45 34.81 20.41
CA ALA A 8 6.62 33.64 20.66
C ALA A 8 5.12 33.99 20.76
N LYS A 9 4.78 35.14 21.34
CA LYS A 9 3.40 35.62 21.46
C LYS A 9 2.84 36.09 20.11
N VAL A 10 3.66 36.75 19.30
CA VAL A 10 3.31 37.14 17.92
C VAL A 10 3.12 35.91 17.03
N GLY A 11 4.06 34.94 17.11
CA GLY A 11 3.95 33.68 16.39
C GLY A 11 2.71 32.87 16.78
N ASN A 12 2.36 32.81 18.07
CA ASN A 12 1.15 32.14 18.51
C ASN A 12 -0.15 32.83 18.05
N PHE A 13 -0.17 34.16 17.93
CA PHE A 13 -1.30 34.89 17.33
C PHE A 13 -1.40 34.62 15.82
N LEU A 14 -0.27 34.55 15.13
CA LEU A 14 -0.24 34.20 13.71
C LEU A 14 -0.62 32.74 13.48
N LYS A 15 -0.30 31.79 14.37
CA LYS A 15 -0.70 30.37 14.22
C LYS A 15 -2.20 30.17 14.02
N SER A 16 -3.05 31.00 14.63
CA SER A 16 -4.51 30.90 14.47
C SER A 16 -5.02 31.36 13.10
N SER A 17 -4.25 32.15 12.36
CA SER A 17 -4.68 32.71 11.06
C SER A 17 -3.81 32.27 9.88
N LEU A 18 -2.53 31.97 10.15
CA LEU A 18 -1.43 31.61 9.27
C LEU A 18 -0.56 30.53 9.95
N PRO A 19 -0.97 29.25 9.90
CA PRO A 19 -0.34 28.17 10.65
C PRO A 19 1.15 27.98 10.33
N ILE A 20 1.55 28.03 9.05
CA ILE A 20 2.94 27.79 8.64
C ILE A 20 3.84 28.97 9.03
N LEU A 21 3.38 30.20 8.78
CA LEU A 21 4.13 31.39 9.19
C LEU A 21 4.19 31.51 10.72
N GLY A 22 3.10 31.21 11.41
CA GLY A 22 3.03 31.21 12.88
C GLY A 22 3.92 30.14 13.53
N THR A 23 4.11 28.98 12.89
CA THR A 23 5.04 27.95 13.38
C THR A 23 6.50 28.32 13.10
N ALA A 24 6.80 28.94 11.96
CA ALA A 24 8.13 29.46 11.65
C ALA A 24 8.57 30.60 12.60
N ILE A 25 7.66 31.51 12.96
CA ILE A 25 7.92 32.66 13.85
C ILE A 25 7.79 32.31 15.34
N GLY A 26 6.91 31.36 15.68
CA GLY A 26 6.69 30.92 17.06
C GLY A 26 7.61 29.79 17.52
N GLY A 27 8.44 29.24 16.62
CA GLY A 27 9.40 28.17 16.90
C GLY A 27 10.76 28.69 17.41
N PRO A 28 11.72 27.81 17.74
CA PRO A 28 13.03 28.18 18.28
C PRO A 28 13.88 29.06 17.34
N ALA A 29 13.61 29.05 16.03
CA ALA A 29 14.22 29.94 15.04
C ALA A 29 13.48 31.29 14.85
N GLY A 30 12.40 31.51 15.60
CA GLY A 30 11.43 32.59 15.40
C GLY A 30 11.96 34.01 15.55
N GLY A 31 13.05 34.21 16.30
CA GLY A 31 13.69 35.53 16.45
C GLY A 31 14.34 36.06 15.17
N ILE A 32 14.77 35.18 14.26
CA ILE A 32 15.37 35.56 12.97
C ILE A 32 14.25 35.85 11.95
N ALA A 33 13.24 34.98 11.88
CA ALA A 33 12.08 35.15 11.01
C ALA A 33 11.23 36.39 11.39
N GLY A 34 11.09 36.67 12.70
CA GLY A 34 10.42 37.87 13.21
C GLY A 34 11.08 39.17 12.76
N LYS A 35 12.42 39.23 12.75
CA LYS A 35 13.17 40.40 12.24
C LYS A 35 12.94 40.65 10.75
N LEU A 36 12.88 39.61 9.93
CA LEU A 36 12.60 39.74 8.49
C LEU A 36 11.20 40.27 8.22
N ILE A 37 10.22 39.85 9.02
CA ILE A 37 8.84 40.33 8.91
C ILE A 37 8.71 41.75 9.45
N SER A 38 9.43 42.15 10.50
CA SER A 38 9.42 43.56 10.92
C SER A 38 9.98 44.49 9.84
N VAL A 39 11.00 44.03 9.09
CA VAL A 39 11.52 44.76 7.92
C VAL A 39 10.49 44.80 6.78
N ALA A 40 9.79 43.70 6.52
CA ALA A 40 8.74 43.65 5.49
C ALA A 40 7.48 44.47 5.85
N LEU A 41 7.14 44.57 7.14
CA LEU A 41 6.04 45.38 7.66
C LEU A 41 6.44 46.85 7.92
N GLY A 42 7.70 47.22 7.70
CA GLY A 42 8.21 48.58 7.92
C GLY A 42 8.18 49.02 9.39
N THR A 43 8.30 48.08 10.32
CA THR A 43 8.28 48.33 11.78
C THR A 43 9.66 48.18 12.40
N ASP A 44 9.85 48.82 13.56
CA ASP A 44 11.15 49.12 14.20
C ASP A 44 11.89 47.89 14.76
N GLY A 45 11.47 46.67 14.39
CA GLY A 45 12.06 45.43 14.92
C GLY A 45 11.53 45.01 16.29
N SER A 46 10.57 45.74 16.87
CA SER A 46 9.93 45.36 18.14
C SER A 46 8.70 44.46 17.93
N PRO A 47 8.58 43.34 18.66
CA PRO A 47 7.38 42.49 18.69
C PRO A 47 6.08 43.26 19.01
N GLU A 48 6.15 44.33 19.82
CA GLU A 48 4.97 45.15 20.14
C GLU A 48 4.46 45.92 18.92
N SER A 49 5.37 46.48 18.12
CA SER A 49 5.05 47.27 16.93
C SER A 49 4.44 46.40 15.83
N ALA A 50 5.02 45.22 15.59
CA ALA A 50 4.51 44.25 14.63
C ALA A 50 3.12 43.73 15.03
N LEU A 51 2.89 43.43 16.31
CA LEU A 51 1.57 42.98 16.79
C LEU A 51 0.51 44.06 16.61
N LYS A 52 0.83 45.34 16.89
CA LYS A 52 -0.09 46.46 16.71
C LYS A 52 -0.45 46.67 15.24
N VAL A 53 0.52 46.63 14.33
CA VAL A 53 0.27 46.75 12.89
C VAL A 53 -0.57 45.59 12.37
N LEU A 54 -0.28 44.35 12.81
CA LEU A 54 -1.09 43.18 12.45
C LEU A 54 -2.51 43.21 13.04
N GLN A 55 -2.73 43.89 14.17
CA GLN A 55 -4.05 44.10 14.74
C GLN A 55 -4.82 45.24 14.07
N GLN A 56 -4.11 46.24 13.54
CA GLN A 56 -4.69 47.42 12.89
C GLN A 56 -4.93 47.21 11.39
N ASP A 57 -4.20 46.28 10.76
CA ASP A 57 -4.28 46.02 9.32
C ASP A 57 -4.63 44.54 9.03
N PRO A 58 -5.93 44.21 9.04
CA PRO A 58 -6.43 42.88 8.65
C PRO A 58 -6.10 42.49 7.20
N ASP A 59 -5.86 43.47 6.32
CA ASP A 59 -5.61 43.21 4.89
C ASP A 59 -4.21 42.66 4.64
N ALA A 60 -3.23 43.03 5.47
CA ALA A 60 -1.91 42.42 5.45
C ALA A 60 -1.99 40.91 5.74
N ILE A 61 -2.78 40.50 6.75
CA ILE A 61 -2.97 39.09 7.10
C ILE A 61 -3.62 38.31 5.95
N LEU A 62 -4.60 38.91 5.27
CA LEU A 62 -5.26 38.30 4.10
C LEU A 62 -4.29 38.06 2.94
N LYS A 63 -3.39 39.02 2.64
CA LYS A 63 -2.37 38.85 1.60
C LYS A 63 -1.39 37.71 1.91
N TYR A 64 -0.92 37.62 3.15
CA TYR A 64 -0.04 36.51 3.56
C TYR A 64 -0.77 35.16 3.57
N LYS A 65 -2.08 35.15 3.86
CA LYS A 65 -2.90 33.94 3.79
C LYS A 65 -3.04 33.44 2.37
N LEU A 66 -3.26 34.34 1.43
CA LEU A 66 -3.29 34.02 0.00
C LEU A 66 -1.94 33.47 -0.46
N ALA A 67 -0.83 34.11 -0.09
CA ALA A 67 0.51 33.64 -0.43
C ALA A 67 0.82 32.25 0.18
N GLU A 68 0.39 31.98 1.42
CA GLU A 68 0.53 30.67 2.07
C GLU A 68 -0.32 29.60 1.36
N LEU A 69 -1.54 29.95 0.95
CA LEU A 69 -2.42 29.05 0.20
C LEU A 69 -1.86 28.72 -1.19
N GLU A 70 -1.30 29.71 -1.90
CA GLU A 70 -0.66 29.53 -3.21
C GLU A 70 0.59 28.63 -3.08
N THR A 71 1.47 28.94 -2.12
CA THR A 71 2.67 28.12 -1.88
C THR A 71 2.31 26.69 -1.50
N ASN A 72 1.30 26.49 -0.65
CA ASN A 72 0.82 25.16 -0.28
C ASN A 72 0.26 24.40 -1.48
N ARG A 73 -0.51 25.08 -2.34
CA ARG A 73 -1.05 24.47 -3.55
C ARG A 73 0.09 23.99 -4.45
N ASP A 74 1.12 24.80 -4.65
CA ASP A 74 2.24 24.46 -5.53
C ASP A 74 3.06 23.29 -4.99
N VAL A 75 3.33 23.27 -3.67
CA VAL A 75 4.01 22.14 -3.01
C VAL A 75 3.19 20.86 -3.13
N VAL A 76 1.87 20.95 -2.93
CA VAL A 76 0.96 19.81 -3.03
C VAL A 76 0.90 19.31 -4.48
N VAL A 77 0.78 20.20 -5.47
CA VAL A 77 0.78 19.85 -6.90
C VAL A 77 2.12 19.19 -7.28
N ALA A 78 3.26 19.79 -6.92
CA ALA A 78 4.57 19.21 -7.17
C ALA A 78 4.74 17.83 -6.51
N SER A 79 4.17 17.63 -5.31
CA SER A 79 4.19 16.34 -4.63
C SER A 79 3.34 15.27 -5.36
N TYR A 80 2.24 15.66 -5.99
CA TYR A 80 1.42 14.76 -6.79
C TYR A 80 2.09 14.42 -8.12
N GLU A 81 2.72 15.39 -8.78
CA GLU A 81 3.48 15.17 -10.02
C GLU A 81 4.66 14.22 -9.78
N ALA A 82 5.39 14.39 -8.67
CA ALA A 82 6.46 13.47 -8.27
C ALA A 82 5.93 12.04 -8.05
N GLN A 83 4.77 11.90 -7.38
CA GLN A 83 4.13 10.60 -7.19
C GLN A 83 3.66 9.97 -8.51
N GLN A 84 3.13 10.77 -9.43
CA GLN A 84 2.72 10.31 -10.76
C GLN A 84 3.93 9.76 -11.55
N ALA A 85 5.06 10.46 -11.55
CA ALA A 85 6.28 10.01 -12.22
C ALA A 85 6.81 8.67 -11.65
N ILE A 86 6.73 8.48 -10.32
CA ILE A 86 7.10 7.22 -9.67
C ILE A 86 6.15 6.11 -10.10
N ILE A 87 4.83 6.34 -10.05
CA ILE A 87 3.81 5.35 -10.45
C ILE A 87 4.00 4.95 -11.91
N GLU A 88 4.27 5.92 -12.80
CA GLU A 88 4.49 5.65 -14.21
C GLU A 88 5.74 4.81 -14.45
N THR A 89 6.84 5.13 -13.77
CA THR A 89 8.08 4.34 -13.84
C THR A 89 7.85 2.90 -13.36
N VAL A 90 7.17 2.73 -12.22
CA VAL A 90 6.82 1.40 -11.67
C VAL A 90 5.90 0.63 -12.62
N ASN A 91 4.93 1.30 -13.24
CA ASN A 91 4.07 0.66 -14.23
C ASN A 91 4.84 0.23 -15.48
N GLN A 92 5.84 1.01 -15.93
CA GLN A 92 6.69 0.64 -17.05
C GLN A 92 7.55 -0.59 -16.73
N THR A 93 8.13 -0.68 -15.54
CA THR A 93 8.91 -1.86 -15.13
C THR A 93 8.01 -3.09 -14.96
N ILE A 94 6.83 -2.93 -14.36
CA ILE A 94 5.84 -4.03 -14.24
C ILE A 94 5.41 -4.52 -15.62
N ARG A 95 5.19 -3.62 -16.59
CA ARG A 95 4.82 -4.00 -17.96
C ARG A 95 5.96 -4.70 -18.70
N SER A 96 7.21 -4.26 -18.52
CA SER A 96 8.36 -4.92 -19.14
C SER A 96 8.62 -6.31 -18.54
N GLU A 97 8.44 -6.45 -17.22
CA GLU A 97 8.49 -7.74 -16.52
C GLU A 97 7.32 -8.65 -16.92
N HIS A 98 6.10 -8.13 -17.00
CA HIS A 98 4.94 -8.89 -17.44
C HIS A 98 5.06 -9.34 -18.91
N ASN A 99 5.77 -8.57 -19.74
CA ASN A 99 6.13 -8.94 -21.10
C ASN A 99 7.34 -9.89 -21.18
N SER A 100 7.97 -10.27 -20.08
CA SER A 100 8.96 -11.36 -20.09
C SER A 100 8.22 -12.68 -20.30
N HIS A 101 8.30 -13.18 -21.52
CA HIS A 101 7.59 -14.38 -22.00
C HIS A 101 8.23 -15.69 -21.51
N ASP A 102 8.67 -15.78 -20.25
CA ASP A 102 9.24 -17.02 -19.74
C ASP A 102 8.17 -18.13 -19.70
N PRO A 103 8.31 -19.20 -20.51
CA PRO A 103 7.35 -20.29 -20.54
C PRO A 103 7.22 -21.00 -19.19
N PHE A 104 8.28 -21.03 -18.38
CA PHE A 104 8.30 -21.69 -17.09
C PHE A 104 7.43 -20.96 -16.06
N VAL A 105 7.61 -19.64 -15.93
CA VAL A 105 6.84 -18.79 -15.01
C VAL A 105 5.34 -18.85 -15.32
N ARG A 106 4.98 -18.82 -16.61
CA ARG A 106 3.57 -18.91 -17.04
C ARG A 106 2.95 -20.29 -16.77
N ARG A 107 3.73 -21.37 -16.87
CA ARG A 107 3.23 -22.74 -16.77
C ARG A 107 3.33 -23.34 -15.37
N TRP A 108 4.03 -22.67 -14.45
CA TRP A 108 4.17 -23.10 -13.05
C TRP A 108 2.81 -23.27 -12.33
N ARG A 109 1.90 -22.29 -12.42
CA ARG A 109 0.60 -22.39 -11.71
C ARG A 109 -0.25 -23.59 -12.19
N PRO A 110 -0.44 -23.83 -13.50
CA PRO A 110 -1.08 -25.05 -13.98
C PRO A 110 -0.32 -26.33 -13.61
N PHE A 111 1.01 -26.32 -13.71
CA PHE A 111 1.87 -27.47 -13.38
C PHE A 111 1.68 -27.92 -11.93
N TYR A 112 1.64 -26.98 -10.99
CA TYR A 112 1.39 -27.28 -9.58
C TYR A 112 0.05 -28.00 -9.37
N GLY A 113 -1.01 -27.57 -10.06
CA GLY A 113 -2.31 -28.26 -10.02
C GLY A 113 -2.26 -29.68 -10.56
N TYR A 114 -1.57 -29.93 -11.67
CA TYR A 114 -1.39 -31.28 -12.20
C TYR A 114 -0.54 -32.16 -11.29
N ALA A 115 0.54 -31.61 -10.73
CA ALA A 115 1.41 -32.34 -9.81
C ALA A 115 0.64 -32.81 -8.56
N ILE A 116 -0.22 -31.94 -8.01
CA ILE A 116 -1.10 -32.27 -6.88
C ILE A 116 -2.14 -33.33 -7.25
N ALA A 117 -2.76 -33.24 -8.43
CA ALA A 117 -3.73 -34.25 -8.87
C ALA A 117 -3.07 -35.63 -9.08
N ILE A 118 -1.87 -35.65 -9.67
CA ILE A 118 -1.10 -36.88 -9.88
C ILE A 118 -0.65 -37.48 -8.55
N SER A 119 -0.13 -36.67 -7.62
CA SER A 119 0.30 -37.17 -6.32
C SER A 119 -0.87 -37.73 -5.51
N TRP A 120 -2.04 -37.10 -5.58
CA TRP A 120 -3.27 -37.63 -4.98
C TRP A 120 -3.67 -38.98 -5.57
N PHE A 121 -3.61 -39.12 -6.90
CA PHE A 121 -3.94 -40.38 -7.59
C PHE A 121 -2.98 -41.51 -7.22
N ILE A 122 -1.67 -41.24 -7.21
CA ILE A 122 -0.64 -42.19 -6.80
C ILE A 122 -0.85 -42.60 -5.35
N GLN A 123 -1.14 -41.63 -4.47
CA GLN A 123 -1.36 -41.89 -3.04
C GLN A 123 -2.59 -42.77 -2.80
N MET A 124 -3.74 -42.46 -3.43
CA MET A 124 -4.96 -43.26 -3.30
C MET A 124 -4.76 -44.67 -3.85
N THR A 125 -4.13 -44.78 -5.01
CA THR A 125 -3.82 -46.07 -5.63
C THR A 125 -2.88 -46.90 -4.76
N GLY A 126 -1.84 -46.28 -4.19
CA GLY A 126 -0.91 -46.93 -3.27
C GLY A 126 -1.59 -47.47 -2.01
N PHE A 127 -2.46 -46.68 -1.38
CA PHE A 127 -3.25 -47.13 -0.24
C PHE A 127 -4.21 -48.25 -0.62
N THR A 128 -4.94 -48.14 -1.73
CA THR A 128 -5.86 -49.19 -2.17
C THR A 128 -5.13 -50.51 -2.43
N ILE A 129 -4.00 -50.49 -3.15
CA ILE A 129 -3.20 -51.69 -3.41
C ILE A 129 -2.70 -52.30 -2.09
N MET A 130 -2.22 -51.48 -1.16
CA MET A 130 -1.77 -51.94 0.15
C MET A 130 -2.90 -52.63 0.94
N PHE A 131 -4.09 -52.02 1.01
CA PHE A 131 -5.24 -52.60 1.70
C PHE A 131 -5.69 -53.92 1.07
N VAL A 132 -5.76 -53.99 -0.25
CA VAL A 132 -6.12 -55.21 -0.97
C VAL A 132 -5.09 -56.31 -0.73
N TYR A 133 -3.80 -55.98 -0.77
CA TYR A 133 -2.72 -56.94 -0.51
C TYR A 133 -2.84 -57.56 0.89
N VAL A 134 -2.95 -56.74 1.93
CA VAL A 134 -3.06 -57.22 3.32
C VAL A 134 -4.36 -57.98 3.56
N ALA A 135 -5.47 -57.56 2.94
CA ALA A 135 -6.74 -58.28 3.04
C ALA A 135 -6.65 -59.72 2.50
N ILE A 136 -5.79 -59.97 1.49
CA ILE A 136 -5.59 -61.29 0.88
C ILE A 136 -4.55 -62.11 1.67
N THR A 137 -3.42 -61.52 2.06
CA THR A 137 -2.32 -62.27 2.68
C THR A 137 -2.50 -62.48 4.19
N GLU A 138 -3.00 -61.46 4.89
CA GLU A 138 -3.07 -61.44 6.35
C GLU A 138 -4.37 -60.76 6.84
N PRO A 139 -5.55 -61.37 6.63
CA PRO A 139 -6.83 -60.75 6.95
C PRO A 139 -6.99 -60.40 8.44
N LYS A 140 -6.25 -61.07 9.33
CA LYS A 140 -6.25 -60.79 10.78
C LYS A 140 -5.59 -59.45 11.14
N SER A 141 -4.64 -58.96 10.34
CA SER A 141 -3.96 -57.68 10.58
C SER A 141 -4.66 -56.50 9.93
N LEU A 142 -5.69 -56.74 9.08
CA LEU A 142 -6.44 -55.70 8.38
C LEU A 142 -7.08 -54.68 9.33
N ALA A 143 -7.68 -55.14 10.44
CA ALA A 143 -8.30 -54.24 11.42
C ALA A 143 -7.26 -53.30 12.06
N ALA A 144 -6.08 -53.82 12.40
CA ALA A 144 -4.99 -53.01 12.92
C ALA A 144 -4.48 -52.01 11.87
N LEU A 145 -4.40 -52.42 10.60
CA LEU A 145 -3.98 -51.54 9.51
C LEU A 145 -4.95 -50.37 9.30
N VAL A 146 -6.26 -50.63 9.32
CA VAL A 146 -7.29 -49.58 9.22
C VAL A 146 -7.17 -48.59 10.37
N GLN A 147 -6.93 -49.09 11.60
CA GLN A 147 -6.72 -48.24 12.77
C GLN A 147 -5.50 -47.33 12.61
N GLN A 148 -4.38 -47.88 12.12
CA GLN A 148 -3.16 -47.11 11.88
C GLN A 148 -3.34 -46.09 10.76
N PHE A 149 -4.07 -46.45 9.71
CA PHE A 149 -4.40 -45.54 8.63
C PHE A 149 -5.23 -44.34 9.11
N ALA A 150 -6.16 -44.55 10.05
CA ALA A 150 -6.91 -43.45 10.65
C ALA A 150 -6.01 -42.46 11.40
N VAL A 151 -4.98 -42.96 12.11
CA VAL A 151 -3.98 -42.10 12.79
C VAL A 151 -3.12 -41.35 11.75
N LEU A 152 -2.64 -42.05 10.73
CA LEU A 152 -1.83 -41.49 9.64
C LEU A 152 -2.60 -40.39 8.87
N SER A 153 -3.89 -40.59 8.66
CA SER A 153 -4.79 -39.62 8.01
C SER A 153 -4.81 -38.27 8.74
N GLY A 154 -4.68 -38.27 10.07
CA GLY A 154 -4.59 -37.03 10.86
C GLY A 154 -3.37 -36.17 10.49
N SER A 155 -2.20 -36.79 10.35
CA SER A 155 -0.97 -36.09 9.93
C SER A 155 -1.00 -35.63 8.47
N LEU A 156 -1.67 -36.41 7.61
CA LEU A 156 -1.85 -36.13 6.19
C LEU A 156 -2.75 -34.92 5.95
N LEU A 157 -3.78 -34.70 6.78
CA LEU A 157 -4.65 -33.54 6.68
C LEU A 157 -3.89 -32.21 6.78
N THR A 158 -2.89 -32.12 7.67
CA THR A 158 -2.09 -30.90 7.82
C THR A 158 -1.25 -30.63 6.57
N LEU A 159 -0.57 -31.66 6.05
CA LEU A 159 0.26 -31.54 4.84
C LEU A 159 -0.58 -31.17 3.62
N TRP A 160 -1.70 -31.87 3.42
CA TRP A 160 -2.62 -31.62 2.32
C TRP A 160 -3.37 -30.30 2.45
N GLY A 161 -3.69 -29.87 3.67
CA GLY A 161 -4.32 -28.57 3.93
C GLY A 161 -3.46 -27.41 3.41
N VAL A 162 -2.15 -27.45 3.68
CA VAL A 162 -1.21 -26.45 3.13
C VAL A 162 -1.13 -26.54 1.61
N ALA A 163 -0.97 -27.75 1.07
CA ALA A 163 -0.84 -27.96 -0.38
C ALA A 163 -2.07 -27.47 -1.16
N LEU A 164 -3.27 -27.75 -0.65
CA LEU A 164 -4.56 -27.33 -1.23
C LEU A 164 -4.82 -25.83 -1.03
N ALA A 165 -4.35 -25.23 0.07
CA ALA A 165 -4.43 -23.78 0.25
C ALA A 165 -3.63 -23.04 -0.84
N VAL A 166 -2.40 -23.49 -1.10
CA VAL A 166 -1.57 -22.94 -2.20
C VAL A 166 -2.25 -23.14 -3.56
N LEU A 167 -2.83 -24.32 -3.80
CA LEU A 167 -3.59 -24.59 -5.02
C LEU A 167 -4.79 -23.64 -5.15
N GLY A 168 -5.55 -23.43 -4.07
CA GLY A 168 -6.69 -22.52 -4.03
C GLY A 168 -6.33 -21.09 -4.40
N VAL A 169 -5.24 -20.56 -3.83
CA VAL A 169 -4.72 -19.22 -4.19
C VAL A 169 -4.33 -19.18 -5.67
N SER A 170 -3.64 -20.21 -6.18
CA SER A 170 -3.19 -20.26 -7.56
C SER A 170 -4.35 -20.27 -8.58
N VAL A 171 -5.43 -21.00 -8.25
CA VAL A 171 -6.65 -21.10 -9.08
C VAL A 171 -7.41 -19.77 -9.04
N HIS A 172 -7.56 -19.17 -7.86
CA HIS A 172 -8.24 -17.89 -7.70
C HIS A 172 -7.55 -16.78 -8.51
N LYS A 173 -6.23 -16.65 -8.39
CA LYS A 173 -5.47 -15.66 -9.17
C LYS A 173 -5.58 -15.89 -10.67
N ARG A 174 -5.49 -17.14 -11.13
CA ARG A 174 -5.69 -17.46 -12.55
C ARG A 174 -7.10 -17.12 -13.04
N SER A 175 -8.12 -17.23 -12.19
CA SER A 175 -9.49 -16.84 -12.53
C SER A 175 -9.61 -15.32 -12.71
N GLN A 176 -9.00 -14.55 -11.81
CA GLN A 176 -8.93 -13.08 -11.92
C GLN A 176 -8.22 -12.66 -13.21
N ASP A 177 -7.07 -13.28 -13.51
CA ASP A 177 -6.31 -13.01 -14.74
C ASP A 177 -7.16 -13.25 -16.01
N LYS A 178 -8.05 -14.26 -16.00
CA LYS A 178 -8.97 -14.54 -17.12
C LYS A 178 -10.10 -13.51 -17.22
N GLN A 179 -10.67 -13.09 -16.10
CA GLN A 179 -11.75 -12.09 -16.07
C GLN A 179 -11.27 -10.75 -16.62
N GLN A 180 -10.11 -10.27 -16.20
CA GLN A 180 -9.52 -9.02 -16.68
C GLN A 180 -9.25 -9.04 -18.20
N ASN A 181 -8.77 -10.17 -18.73
CA ASN A 181 -8.57 -10.33 -20.17
C ASN A 181 -9.89 -10.30 -20.96
N LEU A 182 -10.97 -10.88 -20.42
CA LEU A 182 -12.29 -10.85 -21.04
C LEU A 182 -12.86 -9.43 -21.09
N GLU A 183 -12.74 -8.66 -20.00
CA GLU A 183 -13.17 -7.27 -19.94
C GLU A 183 -12.39 -6.38 -20.91
N SER A 184 -11.07 -6.54 -20.96
CA SER A 184 -10.21 -5.80 -21.89
C SER A 184 -10.56 -6.10 -23.36
N ASN A 185 -10.73 -7.37 -23.71
CA ASN A 185 -11.09 -7.78 -25.07
C ASN A 185 -12.52 -7.37 -25.45
N GLY A 186 -13.46 -7.43 -24.51
CA GLY A 186 -14.84 -6.99 -24.73
C GLY A 186 -14.94 -5.49 -24.97
N PHE A 187 -14.18 -4.69 -24.21
CA PHE A 187 -14.04 -3.26 -24.45
C PHE A 187 -13.44 -2.96 -25.83
N PHE A 188 -12.37 -3.66 -26.22
CA PHE A 188 -11.73 -3.49 -27.53
C PHE A 188 -12.66 -3.86 -28.69
N ASN A 189 -13.43 -4.95 -28.59
CA ASN A 189 -14.40 -5.33 -29.63
C ASN A 189 -15.52 -4.29 -29.77
N LYS A 190 -16.02 -3.78 -28.64
CA LYS A 190 -17.04 -2.72 -28.62
C LYS A 190 -16.55 -1.41 -29.26
N LEU A 191 -15.27 -1.07 -29.11
CA LEU A 191 -14.64 0.07 -29.79
C LEU A 191 -14.43 -0.18 -31.29
N MET A 192 -14.13 -1.41 -31.69
CA MET A 192 -13.91 -1.78 -33.10
C MET A 192 -15.21 -2.07 -33.88
N GLY A 193 -16.38 -1.87 -33.27
CA GLY A 193 -17.67 -2.04 -33.93
C GLY A 193 -17.95 -3.48 -34.39
N LYS A 194 -17.32 -4.47 -33.75
CA LYS A 194 -17.58 -5.90 -33.94
C LYS A 194 -18.34 -6.48 -32.75
#